data_AF-A0A0J1HI60-F1
#
_entry.id   AF-A0A0J1HI60-F1
#
_cell.length_a   1.000
_cell.length_b   1.000
_cell.length_c   1.000
_cell.angle_alpha   90.00
_cell.angle_beta   90.00
_cell.angle_gamma   90.00
#
_symmetry.space_group_name_H-M   'P 1'
#
loop_
_entity.id
_entity.type
_entity.pdbx_description
1 polymer ?
#
loop_
_entity_poly.entity_id
_entity_poly.type
_entity_poly.pdbx_seq_one_letter_code
_entity_poly.pdbx_strand_id
1 'polypeptide(L)'
;MRARYSAHVLGLVDFVVATYHPSCEAEQHREAIAESVNTTWLGLDVLHSEIADSGEGFVEFQAFYRDGQDEYCLHERSRFLREDVQSASNMSQQQWFYIDGDYPQQHEPATEPKAAPVVSDKVGRNDPCPCGSGKKFKKCCG
;
A
#
# COMPACT_ATOMS: atom_id res chain seq x y z
N MET A 1 -9.97 -12.07 4.72
CA MET A 1 -9.51 -10.68 4.95
C MET A 1 -10.20 -9.99 6.14
N ARG A 2 -11.50 -9.60 6.09
CA ARG A 2 -12.13 -8.77 7.16
C ARG A 2 -12.01 -9.33 8.60
N ALA A 3 -12.11 -10.66 8.75
CA ALA A 3 -11.90 -11.30 10.05
C ALA A 3 -10.47 -11.13 10.58
N ARG A 4 -9.45 -11.20 9.71
CA ARG A 4 -8.05 -10.93 10.07
C ARG A 4 -7.87 -9.48 10.51
N TYR A 5 -8.42 -8.52 9.77
CA TYR A 5 -8.41 -7.11 10.20
C TYR A 5 -9.05 -6.94 11.58
N SER A 6 -10.21 -7.54 11.82
CA SER A 6 -10.88 -7.49 13.13
C SER A 6 -10.01 -8.12 14.23
N ALA A 7 -9.28 -9.19 13.92
CA ALA A 7 -8.34 -9.80 14.84
C ALA A 7 -7.16 -8.87 15.17
N HIS A 8 -6.65 -8.09 14.21
CA HIS A 8 -5.67 -7.04 14.49
C HIS A 8 -6.25 -5.96 15.42
N VAL A 9 -7.47 -5.49 15.16
CA VAL A 9 -8.14 -4.49 16.01
C VAL A 9 -8.38 -5.00 17.44
N LEU A 10 -8.69 -6.28 17.59
CA LEU A 10 -9.01 -6.92 18.87
C LEU A 10 -7.78 -7.53 19.57
N GLY A 11 -6.58 -7.43 19.00
CA GLY A 11 -5.38 -8.04 19.58
C GLY A 11 -5.38 -9.58 19.59
N LEU A 12 -6.15 -10.23 18.71
CA LEU A 12 -6.30 -11.69 18.66
C LEU A 12 -5.15 -12.34 17.85
N VAL A 13 -3.93 -12.30 18.42
CA VAL A 13 -2.71 -12.81 17.77
C VAL A 13 -2.85 -14.28 17.33
N ASP A 14 -3.44 -15.13 18.17
CA ASP A 14 -3.64 -16.55 17.83
C ASP A 14 -4.48 -16.74 16.58
N PHE A 15 -5.51 -15.91 16.39
CA PHE A 15 -6.34 -15.96 15.18
C PHE A 15 -5.56 -15.51 13.95
N VAL A 16 -4.75 -14.46 14.09
CA VAL A 16 -3.91 -13.96 12.98
C VAL A 16 -2.92 -15.04 12.56
N VAL A 17 -2.22 -15.66 13.51
CA VAL A 17 -1.25 -16.75 13.23
C VAL A 17 -1.96 -17.99 12.64
N ALA A 18 -3.06 -18.46 13.25
CA ALA A 18 -3.79 -19.65 12.78
C ALA A 18 -4.41 -19.51 11.39
N THR A 19 -4.52 -18.29 10.87
CA THR A 19 -5.06 -18.01 9.54
C THR A 19 -4.00 -17.60 8.52
N TYR A 20 -2.71 -17.71 8.87
CA TYR A 20 -1.64 -17.83 7.87
C TYR A 20 -1.58 -19.25 7.32
N HIS A 21 -1.17 -19.38 6.07
CA HIS A 21 -0.92 -20.68 5.48
C HIS A 21 0.26 -21.38 6.19
N PRO A 22 0.22 -22.70 6.40
CA PRO A 22 1.31 -23.42 7.08
C PRO A 22 2.69 -23.20 6.47
N SER A 23 2.78 -23.01 5.14
CA SER A 23 4.06 -22.74 4.46
C SER A 23 4.69 -21.38 4.79
N CYS A 24 3.93 -20.46 5.40
CA CYS A 24 4.43 -19.16 5.82
C CYS A 24 5.10 -19.22 7.20
N GLU A 25 5.01 -20.34 7.91
CA GLU A 25 5.63 -20.58 9.21
C GLU A 25 5.38 -19.47 10.25
N ALA A 26 4.18 -18.87 10.22
CA ALA A 26 3.87 -17.63 10.94
C ALA A 26 4.08 -17.68 12.47
N GLU A 27 4.05 -18.87 13.07
CA GLU A 27 4.35 -19.05 14.49
C GLU A 27 5.79 -18.63 14.83
N GLN A 28 6.76 -18.79 13.91
CA GLN A 28 8.13 -18.32 14.08
C GLN A 28 8.24 -16.79 14.14
N HIS A 29 7.23 -16.09 13.63
CA HIS A 29 7.15 -14.63 13.57
C HIS A 29 6.09 -14.06 14.52
N ARG A 30 5.61 -14.85 15.49
CA ARG A 30 4.55 -14.47 16.42
C ARG A 30 4.81 -13.13 17.12
N GLU A 31 6.06 -12.87 17.54
CA GLU A 31 6.40 -11.62 18.24
C GLU A 31 6.19 -10.39 17.34
N ALA A 32 6.67 -10.44 16.09
CA ALA A 32 6.45 -9.37 15.12
C ALA A 32 4.96 -9.19 14.77
N ILE A 33 4.21 -10.30 14.69
CA ILE A 33 2.75 -10.25 14.52
C ILE A 33 2.09 -9.61 15.74
N ALA A 34 2.52 -9.93 16.95
CA ALA A 34 2.01 -9.33 18.18
C ALA A 34 2.32 -7.83 18.28
N GLU A 35 3.45 -7.36 17.76
CA GLU A 35 3.74 -5.94 17.65
C GLU A 35 2.78 -5.25 16.67
N SER A 36 2.48 -5.88 15.53
CA SER A 36 1.57 -5.33 14.52
C SER A 36 0.11 -5.17 14.98
N VAL A 37 -0.30 -5.87 16.05
CA VAL A 37 -1.66 -5.70 16.62
C VAL A 37 -1.75 -4.55 17.62
N ASN A 38 -0.62 -3.96 18.04
CA ASN A 38 -0.61 -2.78 18.92
C ASN A 38 -0.91 -1.46 18.19
N THR A 39 -1.04 -1.52 16.86
CA THR A 39 -1.44 -0.38 16.03
C THR A 39 -2.88 0.04 16.31
N THR A 40 -3.14 1.35 16.40
CA THR A 40 -4.51 1.87 16.55
C THR A 40 -5.20 1.90 15.19
N TRP A 41 -5.97 0.87 14.87
CA TRP A 41 -6.73 0.78 13.63
C TRP A 41 -8.00 1.65 13.66
N LEU A 42 -8.23 2.40 12.59
CA LEU A 42 -9.32 3.36 12.46
C LEU A 42 -10.44 2.87 11.54
N GLY A 43 -10.10 2.13 10.48
CA GLY A 43 -11.08 1.61 9.53
C GLY A 43 -10.49 0.68 8.49
N LEU A 44 -11.38 0.02 7.75
CA LEU A 44 -11.05 -0.87 6.65
C LEU A 44 -12.06 -0.69 5.51
N ASP A 45 -11.55 -0.34 4.33
CA ASP A 45 -12.29 -0.31 3.08
C ASP A 45 -11.79 -1.42 2.16
N VAL A 46 -12.67 -2.34 1.76
CA VAL A 46 -12.35 -3.36 0.77
C VAL A 46 -12.72 -2.82 -0.61
N LEU A 47 -11.74 -2.72 -1.49
CA LEU A 47 -11.87 -2.11 -2.82
C LEU A 47 -12.26 -3.15 -3.87
N HIS A 48 -11.54 -4.27 -3.90
CA HIS A 48 -11.76 -5.35 -4.87
C HIS A 48 -11.56 -6.71 -4.21
N SER A 49 -12.28 -7.72 -4.71
CA SER A 49 -12.10 -9.10 -4.29
C SER A 49 -12.41 -10.05 -5.44
N GLU A 50 -11.54 -11.04 -5.66
CA GLU A 50 -11.68 -12.01 -6.75
C GLU A 50 -11.14 -13.37 -6.35
N ILE A 51 -11.58 -14.41 -7.07
CA ILE A 51 -10.99 -15.74 -7.04
C ILE A 51 -10.49 -16.01 -8.46
N ALA A 52 -9.18 -16.22 -8.60
CA ALA A 52 -8.57 -16.56 -9.88
C ALA A 52 -8.90 -17.99 -10.30
N ASP A 53 -8.73 -18.30 -11.59
CA ASP A 53 -8.94 -19.65 -12.13
C ASP A 53 -8.01 -20.70 -11.48
N SER A 54 -6.88 -20.27 -10.89
CA SER A 54 -5.99 -21.11 -10.09
C SER A 54 -6.60 -21.57 -8.76
N GLY A 55 -7.71 -20.97 -8.34
CA GLY A 55 -8.33 -21.15 -7.02
C GLY A 55 -7.77 -20.22 -5.94
N GLU A 56 -6.77 -19.39 -6.26
CA GLU A 56 -6.24 -18.36 -5.37
C GLU A 56 -7.25 -17.21 -5.21
N GLY A 57 -7.43 -16.75 -3.98
CA GLY A 57 -8.27 -15.60 -3.66
C GLY A 57 -7.41 -14.34 -3.51
N PHE A 58 -7.90 -13.22 -4.01
CA PHE A 58 -7.24 -11.92 -3.86
C PHE A 58 -8.20 -10.89 -3.28
N VAL A 59 -7.70 -10.05 -2.37
CA VAL A 59 -8.47 -8.95 -1.77
C VAL A 59 -7.62 -7.70 -1.72
N GLU A 60 -8.03 -6.66 -2.44
CA GLU A 60 -7.45 -5.32 -2.40
C GLU A 60 -8.24 -4.44 -1.43
N PHE A 61 -7.55 -3.73 -0.54
CA PHE A 61 -8.16 -2.96 0.52
C PHE A 61 -7.27 -1.83 1.01
N GLN A 62 -7.91 -0.84 1.63
CA GLN A 62 -7.28 0.22 2.39
C GLN A 62 -7.56 0.03 3.88
N ALA A 63 -6.52 -0.04 4.70
CA ALA A 63 -6.61 -0.08 6.15
C ALA A 63 -6.03 1.21 6.74
N PHE A 64 -6.86 1.91 7.51
CA PHE A 64 -6.50 3.19 8.11
C PHE A 64 -6.04 2.95 9.54
N TYR A 65 -4.96 3.59 9.94
CA TYR A 65 -4.41 3.48 11.28
C TYR A 65 -3.80 4.80 11.76
N ARG A 66 -3.63 4.90 13.08
CA ARG A 66 -2.99 6.04 13.73
C ARG A 66 -1.68 5.59 14.37
N ASP A 67 -0.64 6.38 14.15
CA ASP A 67 0.62 6.31 14.90
C ASP A 67 0.94 7.69 15.47
N GLY A 68 0.98 7.78 16.81
CA GLY A 68 1.08 9.05 17.52
C GLY A 68 -0.09 10.01 17.23
N GLN A 69 0.18 11.10 16.52
CA GLN A 69 -0.83 12.10 16.11
C GLN A 69 -1.18 11.99 14.62
N ASP A 70 -0.44 11.19 13.87
CA ASP A 70 -0.55 11.10 12.42
C ASP A 70 -1.43 9.91 12.03
N GLU A 71 -2.23 10.09 10.98
CA GLU A 71 -3.08 9.06 10.40
C GLU A 71 -2.52 8.61 9.06
N TYR A 72 -2.52 7.30 8.87
CA TYR A 72 -1.91 6.64 7.72
C TYR A 72 -2.93 5.72 7.05
N CYS A 73 -2.71 5.48 5.75
CA CYS A 73 -3.48 4.53 4.95
C CYS A 73 -2.54 3.48 4.35
N LEU A 74 -2.72 2.24 4.77
CA LEU A 74 -2.10 1.07 4.16
C LEU A 74 -2.98 0.61 2.99
N HIS A 75 -2.46 0.64 1.77
CA HIS A 75 -3.11 0.05 0.59
C HIS A 75 -2.40 -1.25 0.22
N GLU A 76 -3.11 -2.37 0.30
CA GLU A 76 -2.55 -3.71 0.05
C GLU A 76 -3.53 -4.54 -0.78
N ARG A 77 -2.99 -5.42 -1.63
CA ARG A 77 -3.74 -6.54 -2.21
C ARG A 77 -3.15 -7.86 -1.70
N SER A 78 -3.90 -8.49 -0.81
CA SER A 78 -3.52 -9.77 -0.18
C SER A 78 -3.93 -10.97 -1.02
N ARG A 79 -3.12 -12.02 -0.99
CA ARG A 79 -3.40 -13.33 -1.59
C ARG A 79 -3.76 -14.38 -0.54
N PHE A 80 -4.71 -15.23 -0.88
CA PHE A 80 -5.24 -16.29 -0.03
C PHE A 80 -5.33 -17.63 -0.77
N LEU A 81 -5.12 -18.73 -0.05
CA LEU A 81 -5.38 -20.08 -0.52
C LEU A 81 -6.50 -20.73 0.27
N ARG A 82 -7.38 -21.46 -0.41
CA ARG A 82 -8.43 -22.26 0.24
C ARG A 82 -8.00 -23.72 0.30
N GLU A 83 -8.00 -24.29 1.49
CA GLU A 83 -7.68 -25.70 1.70
C GLU A 83 -8.78 -26.40 2.52
N ASP A 84 -8.87 -27.72 2.37
CA ASP A 84 -9.70 -28.55 3.23
C ASP A 84 -8.96 -28.82 4.54
N VAL A 85 -9.56 -28.38 5.65
CA VAL A 85 -9.07 -28.64 7.00
C VAL A 85 -9.91 -29.73 7.66
N GLN A 86 -9.23 -30.62 8.40
CA GLN A 86 -9.90 -31.62 9.22
C GLN A 86 -10.51 -30.94 10.44
N SER A 87 -11.83 -31.06 10.59
CA SER A 87 -12.52 -30.61 11.80
C SER A 87 -12.49 -31.71 12.87
N ALA A 88 -12.74 -31.32 14.12
CA ALA A 88 -12.95 -32.26 15.23
C ALA A 88 -14.20 -33.12 15.04
N SER A 89 -15.17 -32.66 14.26
CA SER A 89 -16.18 -33.52 13.65
C SER A 89 -15.57 -34.11 12.37
N ASN A 90 -15.79 -35.39 12.06
CA ASN A 90 -15.29 -36.08 10.85
C ASN A 90 -15.80 -35.50 9.50
N MET A 91 -16.10 -34.20 9.43
CA MET A 91 -16.42 -33.44 8.25
C MET A 91 -15.22 -32.58 7.85
N SER A 92 -14.84 -32.67 6.58
CA SER A 92 -13.93 -31.69 5.98
C SER A 92 -14.60 -30.32 5.94
N GLN A 93 -13.90 -29.29 6.41
CA GLN A 93 -14.33 -27.90 6.28
C GLN A 93 -13.31 -27.17 5.41
N GLN A 94 -13.77 -26.27 4.55
CA GLN A 94 -12.86 -25.40 3.80
C GLN A 94 -12.48 -24.18 4.62
N GLN A 95 -11.19 -23.84 4.62
CA GLN A 95 -10.67 -22.63 5.25
C GLN A 95 -9.79 -21.85 4.28
N TRP A 96 -9.88 -20.52 4.34
CA TRP A 96 -8.98 -19.61 3.62
C TRP A 96 -7.80 -19.21 4.51
N PHE A 97 -6.60 -19.28 3.96
CA PHE A 97 -5.34 -18.94 4.59
C PHE A 97 -4.67 -17.77 3.86
N TYR A 98 -4.16 -16.81 4.61
CA TYR A 98 -3.34 -15.72 4.09
C TYR A 98 -1.95 -16.24 3.69
N ILE A 99 -1.44 -15.81 2.53
CA ILE A 99 -0.10 -16.16 2.06
C ILE A 99 0.83 -14.95 2.16
N ASP A 100 0.53 -13.92 1.36
CA ASP A 100 1.31 -12.71 1.22
C ASP A 100 0.43 -11.55 0.74
N GLY A 101 1.03 -10.37 0.65
CA GLY A 101 0.39 -9.17 0.10
C GLY A 101 1.35 -8.42 -0.80
N ASP A 102 0.82 -7.90 -1.89
CA ASP A 102 1.49 -6.89 -2.71
C ASP A 102 0.96 -5.50 -2.34
N TYR A 103 1.75 -4.47 -2.64
CA TYR A 103 1.43 -3.07 -2.34
C TYR A 103 1.28 -2.36 -3.67
N PRO A 104 0.05 -2.28 -4.20
CA PRO A 104 -0.20 -1.53 -5.43
C PRO A 104 0.35 -0.14 -5.23
N GLN A 105 1.14 0.36 -6.21
CA GLN A 105 1.57 1.75 -6.14
C GLN A 105 0.32 2.60 -6.01
N GLN A 106 0.19 3.29 -4.88
CA GLN A 106 -0.75 4.38 -4.77
C GLN A 106 -0.37 5.30 -5.92
N HIS A 107 -1.23 5.40 -6.94
CA HIS A 107 -1.22 6.59 -7.77
C HIS A 107 -1.49 7.71 -6.78
N GLU A 108 -0.42 8.29 -6.25
CA GLU A 108 -0.53 9.58 -5.61
C GLU A 108 -1.33 10.42 -6.60
N PRO A 109 -2.46 11.05 -6.21
CA PRO A 109 -3.02 12.08 -7.04
C PRO A 109 -1.85 13.01 -7.27
N ALA A 110 -1.34 13.08 -8.50
CA ALA A 110 -0.09 13.74 -8.82
C ALA A 110 -0.08 15.03 -8.03
N THR A 111 0.69 15.09 -6.94
CA THR A 111 0.91 16.38 -6.29
C THR A 111 1.49 17.18 -7.42
N GLU A 112 0.72 18.16 -7.91
CA GLU A 112 1.21 19.11 -8.88
C GLU A 112 2.63 19.44 -8.44
N PRO A 113 3.65 19.24 -9.28
CA PRO A 113 5.00 19.58 -8.88
C PRO A 113 4.92 21.01 -8.39
N LYS A 114 5.20 21.23 -7.08
CA LYS A 114 5.28 22.57 -6.50
C LYS A 114 6.05 23.39 -7.51
N ALA A 115 5.35 24.32 -8.16
CA ALA A 115 5.90 25.02 -9.31
C ALA A 115 7.30 25.49 -8.93
N ALA A 116 8.32 24.87 -9.53
CA ALA A 116 9.62 25.50 -9.58
C ALA A 116 9.36 26.91 -10.12
N PRO A 117 10.02 27.96 -9.59
CA PRO A 117 9.83 29.29 -10.15
C PRO A 117 10.05 29.16 -11.65
N VAL A 118 9.04 29.50 -12.44
CA VAL A 118 9.13 29.50 -13.89
C VAL A 118 10.22 30.52 -14.21
N VAL A 119 11.44 30.05 -14.42
CA VAL A 119 12.51 30.86 -14.97
C VAL A 119 12.07 31.10 -16.41
N SER A 120 11.42 32.23 -16.65
CA SER A 120 11.05 32.60 -18.00
C SER A 120 12.33 32.81 -18.80
N ASP A 121 12.55 31.99 -19.84
CA ASP A 121 13.60 32.14 -20.86
C ASP A 121 13.41 33.39 -21.76
N LYS A 122 12.86 34.46 -21.20
CA LYS A 122 12.72 35.74 -21.90
C LYS A 122 14.00 36.52 -21.68
N VAL A 123 14.95 36.39 -22.61
CA VAL A 123 16.10 37.29 -22.72
C VAL A 123 15.57 38.73 -22.72
N GLY A 124 15.93 39.50 -21.70
CA GLY A 124 15.53 40.89 -21.56
C GLY A 124 16.16 41.73 -22.67
N ARG A 125 15.43 42.77 -23.10
CA ARG A 125 15.85 43.68 -24.18
C ARG A 125 17.28 44.24 -24.01
N ASN A 126 17.77 44.39 -22.78
CA ASN A 126 19.12 44.89 -22.49
C ASN A 126 20.15 43.80 -22.10
N ASP A 127 19.76 42.53 -22.04
CA ASP A 127 20.64 41.41 -21.65
C ASP A 127 21.63 41.06 -22.77
N PRO A 128 22.75 40.38 -22.49
CA PRO A 128 23.67 39.90 -23.52
C PRO A 128 22.95 39.03 -24.55
N CYS A 129 23.23 39.29 -25.83
CA CYS A 129 22.55 38.60 -26.92
C CYS A 129 23.00 37.13 -26.97
N PRO A 130 22.06 36.16 -27.03
CA PRO A 130 22.38 34.73 -27.03
C PRO A 130 23.11 34.25 -28.29
N CYS A 131 23.23 35.07 -29.36
CA CYS A 131 24.01 34.72 -30.54
C CYS A 131 25.54 34.78 -30.34
N GLY A 132 26.00 35.13 -29.13
CA GLY A 132 27.43 35.17 -28.79
C GLY A 132 28.18 36.41 -29.30
N SER A 133 27.47 37.43 -29.80
CA SER A 133 28.08 38.65 -30.34
C SER A 133 28.70 39.59 -29.29
N GLY A 134 28.43 39.34 -28.00
CA GLY A 134 28.84 40.20 -26.88
C GLY A 134 28.05 41.51 -26.75
N LYS A 135 27.07 41.77 -27.62
CA LYS A 135 26.23 42.99 -27.59
C LYS A 135 24.93 42.75 -26.82
N LYS A 136 24.27 43.82 -26.35
CA LYS A 136 22.92 43.74 -25.75
C LYS A 136 21.88 43.28 -26.79
N PHE A 137 20.87 42.51 -26.39
CA PHE A 137 19.88 41.88 -27.26
C PHE A 137 19.21 42.88 -28.22
N LYS A 138 18.75 44.04 -27.72
CA LYS A 138 18.12 45.13 -28.52
C LYS A 138 18.99 45.79 -29.60
N LYS A 139 20.29 45.51 -29.58
CA LYS A 139 21.27 46.06 -30.52
C LYS A 139 21.83 44.93 -31.41
N CYS A 140 21.23 43.75 -31.39
CA CYS A 140 21.69 42.58 -32.12
C CYS A 140 20.53 41.80 -32.75
N CYS A 141 19.90 40.88 -32.02
CA CYS A 141 18.87 39.99 -32.56
C CYS A 141 17.44 40.42 -32.18
N GLY A 142 17.28 41.51 -31.43
CA GLY A 142 16.00 42.16 -31.10
C GLY A 142 16.11 43.66 -31.03
#